data_AF-U3A4N7-F1
#
_entry.id   AF-U3A4N7-F1
#
_cell.length_a   1.000
_cell.length_b   1.000
_cell.length_c   1.000
_cell.angle_alpha   90.00
_cell.angle_beta   90.00
_cell.angle_gamma   90.00
#
_symmetry.space_group_name_H-M   'P 1'
#
loop_
_entity.id
_entity.type
_entity.pdbx_description
1 polymer ?
#
loop_
_entity_poly.entity_id
_entity_poly.type
_entity_poly.pdbx_seq_one_letter_code
_entity_poly.pdbx_strand_id
1 'polypeptide(L)' 'MQDKLSSFFSYLTSGLLALTGAFSIQDWAAVIGIVMVFVTYFTNRRIKLKMLEEIRKQRISEALNEKLNQ' A
#
# COMPACT_ATOMS: atom_id res chain seq x y z
N MET A 1 22.01 -3.08 0.12
CA MET A 1 20.74 -3.38 0.85
C MET A 1 19.70 -4.04 -0.04
N GLN A 2 19.70 -3.78 -1.35
CA GLN A 2 18.87 -4.52 -2.32
C GLN A 2 19.11 -6.04 -2.28
N ASP A 3 20.35 -6.50 -2.07
CA ASP A 3 20.65 -7.94 -2.01
C ASP A 3 20.01 -8.65 -0.81
N LYS A 4 19.88 -7.95 0.33
CA LYS A 4 19.19 -8.46 1.52
C LYS A 4 17.67 -8.56 1.29
N LEU A 5 17.09 -7.59 0.59
CA LEU A 5 15.67 -7.63 0.22
C LEU A 5 15.42 -8.72 -0.82
N SER A 6 16.27 -8.81 -1.85
CA SER A 6 16.15 -9.80 -2.91
C SER A 6 16.25 -11.22 -2.36
N SER A 7 17.21 -11.50 -1.48
CA SER A 7 17.31 -12.80 -0.83
C SER A 7 16.11 -13.11 0.07
N PHE A 8 15.60 -12.12 0.82
CA PHE A 8 14.38 -12.30 1.62
C PHE A 8 13.16 -12.58 0.75
N PHE A 9 13.02 -11.89 -0.38
CA PHE A 9 11.96 -12.15 -1.36
C PHE A 9 12.12 -13.53 -2.01
N SER A 10 13.34 -14.00 -2.28
CA SER A 10 13.58 -15.35 -2.79
C SER A 10 13.18 -16.44 -1.79
N TYR A 11 13.49 -16.28 -0.51
CA TYR A 11 13.04 -17.22 0.53
C TYR A 11 11.52 -17.15 0.75
N LEU A 12 10.94 -15.95 0.67
CA LEU A 12 9.50 -15.76 0.78
C LEU A 12 8.78 -16.39 -0.42
N THR A 13 9.29 -16.22 -1.64
CA THR A 13 8.71 -16.81 -2.85
C THR A 13 8.91 -18.31 -2.89
N SER A 14 10.05 -18.86 -2.47
CA SER A 14 10.23 -20.32 -2.36
C SER A 14 9.33 -20.93 -1.30
N GLY A 15 9.14 -20.25 -0.16
CA GLY A 15 8.22 -20.67 0.91
C GLY A 15 6.76 -20.62 0.46
N LEU A 16 6.37 -19.55 -0.25
CA LEU A 16 5.05 -19.43 -0.87
C LEU A 16 4.81 -20.55 -1.89
N LEU A 17 5.77 -20.82 -2.78
CA LEU A 17 5.70 -21.90 -3.78
C LEU A 17 5.58 -23.29 -3.14
N ALA A 18 6.33 -23.54 -2.06
CA ALA A 18 6.23 -24.79 -1.30
C ALA A 18 4.86 -24.93 -0.62
N LEU A 19 4.31 -23.82 -0.08
CA LEU A 19 2.96 -23.77 0.46
C LEU A 19 1.89 -23.91 -0.63
N THR A 20 2.14 -23.44 -1.86
CA THR A 20 1.26 -23.64 -3.03
C THR A 20 1.07 -25.09 -3.40
N GLY A 21 2.08 -25.94 -3.19
CA GLY A 21 1.94 -27.38 -3.38
C GLY A 21 1.09 -28.09 -2.31
N ALA A 22 0.93 -27.49 -1.11
CA ALA A 22 0.27 -28.10 0.04
C ALA A 22 -1.16 -27.57 0.31
N PHE A 23 -1.52 -26.42 -0.28
CA PHE A 23 -2.80 -25.75 -0.05
C PHE A 23 -3.84 -26.04 -1.14
N SER A 24 -5.07 -26.36 -0.73
CA SER A 24 -6.20 -26.57 -1.64
C SER A 24 -6.58 -25.28 -2.39
N ILE A 25 -7.13 -25.39 -3.60
CA ILE A 25 -7.60 -24.25 -4.43
C ILE A 25 -8.57 -23.33 -3.66
N GLN A 26 -9.35 -23.91 -2.73
CA GLN A 26 -10.30 -23.16 -1.92
C GLN A 26 -9.61 -22.27 -0.88
N ASP A 27 -8.50 -22.73 -0.31
CA ASP A 27 -7.70 -21.93 0.62
C ASP A 27 -6.96 -20.82 -0.13
N TRP A 28 -6.53 -21.07 -1.37
CA TRP A 28 -5.97 -20.05 -2.26
C TRP A 28 -6.96 -18.91 -2.55
N ALA A 29 -8.24 -19.23 -2.73
CA ALA A 29 -9.28 -18.20 -2.92
C ALA A 29 -9.45 -17.29 -1.69
N ALA A 30 -9.39 -17.86 -0.49
CA ALA A 30 -9.45 -17.10 0.76
C ALA A 30 -8.23 -16.18 0.91
N VAL A 31 -7.02 -16.68 0.61
CA VAL A 31 -5.78 -15.89 0.65
C VAL A 31 -5.85 -14.74 -0.35
N ILE A 32 -6.29 -14.98 -1.58
CA ILE A 32 -6.45 -13.93 -2.60
C ILE A 32 -7.47 -12.87 -2.14
N GLY A 33 -8.59 -13.30 -1.54
CA GLY A 33 -9.59 -12.39 -0.98
C GLY A 33 -9.01 -11.48 0.10
N ILE A 34 -8.22 -12.04 1.03
CA ILE A 34 -7.54 -11.27 2.07
C ILE A 34 -6.56 -10.27 1.47
N VAL A 35 -5.74 -10.69 0.49
CA VAL A 35 -4.79 -9.82 -0.20
C VAL A 35 -5.52 -8.68 -0.92
N MET A 36 -6.61 -8.95 -1.62
CA MET A 36 -7.46 -7.94 -2.27
C MET A 36 -7.99 -6.90 -1.28
N VAL A 37 -8.47 -7.32 -0.11
CA VAL A 37 -8.94 -6.42 0.95
C VAL A 37 -7.81 -5.54 1.46
N PHE A 38 -6.62 -6.12 1.71
CA PHE A 38 -5.45 -5.35 2.12
C PHE A 38 -5.04 -4.32 1.07
N VAL A 39 -4.95 -4.71 -0.20
CA VAL A 39 -4.60 -3.81 -1.31
C VAL A 39 -5.62 -2.68 -1.43
N THR A 40 -6.91 -3.00 -1.36
CA THR A 40 -7.99 -2.02 -1.42
C THR A 40 -7.91 -1.06 -0.24
N TYR A 41 -7.72 -1.57 0.97
CA TYR A 41 -7.56 -0.76 2.18
C TYR A 41 -6.33 0.17 2.08
N PHE A 42 -5.17 -0.36 1.66
CA PHE A 42 -3.96 0.43 1.50
C PHE A 42 -4.12 1.49 0.42
N THR A 43 -4.76 1.17 -0.69
CA THR A 43 -5.03 2.11 -1.78
C THR A 43 -5.95 3.22 -1.28
N ASN A 44 -7.04 2.87 -0.61
CA ASN A 44 -8.00 3.84 -0.08
C ASN A 44 -7.37 4.72 1.02
N ARG A 45 -6.49 4.14 1.86
CA ARG A 45 -5.71 4.87 2.86
C ARG A 45 -4.68 5.81 2.23
N ARG A 46 -3.99 5.38 1.17
CA ARG A 46 -3.04 6.21 0.40
C ARG A 46 -3.76 7.38 -0.26
N ILE A 47 -4.94 7.16 -0.85
CA ILE A 47 -5.74 8.22 -1.47
C ILE A 47 -6.21 9.22 -0.42
N LYS A 48 -6.73 8.77 0.73
CA LYS A 48 -7.10 9.66 1.85
C LYS A 48 -5.93 10.51 2.34
N LEU A 49 -4.74 9.92 2.46
CA LEU A 49 -3.54 10.66 2.87
C LEU A 49 -3.15 11.73 1.84
N LYS A 50 -3.20 11.40 0.55
CA LYS A 50 -2.94 12.36 -0.53
C LYS A 50 -3.96 13.51 -0.54
N MET A 51 -5.25 13.21 -0.39
CA MET A 51 -6.28 14.25 -0.28
C MET A 51 -6.05 15.17 0.91
N LEU A 52 -5.67 14.64 2.08
CA LEU A 52 -5.36 15.45 3.24
C LEU A 52 -4.14 16.36 3.01
N GLU A 53 -3.12 15.86 2.32
CA GLU A 53 -1.97 16.67 1.92
C GLU A 53 -2.33 17.77 0.92
N GLU A 54 -3.18 17.48 -0.06
CA GLU A 54 -3.68 18.46 -1.03
C GLU A 54 -4.52 19.55 -0.37
N ILE A 55 -5.46 19.17 0.51
CA ILE A 55 -6.26 20.13 1.30
C ILE A 55 -5.36 21.00 2.16
N ARG A 56 -4.32 20.41 2.79
CA ARG A 56 -3.37 21.16 3.61
C ARG A 56 -2.54 22.13 2.77
N LYS A 57 -2.11 21.73 1.57
CA LYS A 57 -1.40 22.61 0.62
C LYS A 57 -2.28 23.77 0.15
N GLN A 58 -3.53 23.51 -0.21
CA GLN A 58 -4.49 24.56 -0.59
C GLN A 58 -4.66 25.58 0.53
N ARG A 59 -4.92 25.10 1.76
CA ARG A 59 -5.13 25.98 2.91
C ARG A 59 -3.91 26.84 3.25
N ILE A 60 -2.69 26.30 3.04
CA ILE A 60 -1.45 27.07 3.19
C ILE A 60 -1.30 28.10 2.07
N SER A 61 -1.66 27.76 0.83
CA SER A 61 -1.59 28.71 -0.30
C SER A 61 -2.57 29.87 -0.17
N GLU A 62 -3.79 29.62 0.32
CA GLU A 62 -4.79 30.66 0.57
C GLU A 62 -4.35 31.60 1.69
N ALA A 63 -3.86 31.04 2.81
CA ALA A 63 -3.33 31.82 3.92
C ALA A 63 -2.09 32.66 3.53
N LEU A 64 -1.28 32.17 2.59
CA LEU A 64 -0.14 32.93 2.07
C LEU A 64 -0.59 34.07 1.13
N ASN A 65 -1.57 33.82 0.28
CA ASN A 65 -2.15 34.84 -0.61
C ASN A 65 -2.86 35.94 0.17
N GLU A 66 -3.60 35.62 1.24
CA GLU A 66 -4.20 36.64 2.12
C GLU A 66 -3.14 37.54 2.76
N LYS A 67 -2.04 36.95 3.25
CA LYS A 67 -0.93 37.72 3.84
C LYS A 67 -0.16 38.57 2.84
N LEU A 68 -0.12 38.19 1.57
CA LEU A 68 0.55 38.95 0.52
C LEU A 68 -0.31 40.13 0.01
N ASN A 69 -1.63 40.01 0.16
CA ASN A 69 -2.61 41.00 -0.29
C ASN A 69 -3.03 41.98 0.82
N GLN A 70 -2.45 41.87 2.02
CA GLN A 70 -2.54 42.79 3.16
C GLN A 70 -1.29 43.67 3.24
#